data_AF-A0A7C5U608-F1
#
_entry.id   AF-A0A7C5U608-F1
#
_cell.length_a   1.000
_cell.length_b   1.000
_cell.length_c   1.000
_cell.angle_alpha   90.00
_cell.angle_beta   90.00
_cell.angle_gamma   90.00
#
_symmetry.space_group_name_H-M   'P 1'
#
loop_
_entity.id
_entity.type
_entity.pdbx_description
1 polymer ?
#
loop_
_entity_poly.entity_id
_entity_poly.type
_entity_poly.pdbx_seq_one_letter_code
_entity_poly.pdbx_strand_id
1 'polypeptide(L)'
;LRNKYGRRSLTVRVGDTVKVMKGIFKGVEGKVKRVDVKRQMVYIENVSRKKADGSTVDVPIRAPNLMITQLNLDDKLRKEKLEVKKS
;
A
#
# COMPACT_ATOMS: atom_id res chain seq x y z
N LEU A 1 -4.98 -12.40 4.45
CA LEU A 1 -4.63 -12.36 3.02
C LEU A 1 -3.81 -13.57 2.55
N ARG A 2 -2.70 -13.90 3.24
CA ARG A 2 -1.79 -14.99 2.85
C ARG A 2 -2.48 -16.37 2.75
N ASN A 3 -3.33 -16.72 3.72
CA ASN A 3 -4.08 -17.98 3.71
C ASN A 3 -5.20 -17.99 2.66
N LYS A 4 -5.78 -16.82 2.35
CA LYS A 4 -6.91 -16.70 1.42
C LYS A 4 -6.47 -16.82 -0.03
N TYR A 5 -5.35 -16.21 -0.40
CA TYR A 5 -4.87 -16.13 -1.78
C TYR A 5 -3.57 -16.91 -2.04
N GLY A 6 -3.02 -17.62 -1.04
CA GLY A 6 -1.80 -18.43 -1.19
C GLY A 6 -0.52 -17.64 -1.50
N ARG A 7 -0.57 -16.30 -1.56
CA ARG A 7 0.59 -15.47 -1.94
C ARG A 7 1.18 -14.72 -0.76
N ARG A 8 2.52 -14.71 -0.71
CA ARG A 8 3.30 -13.95 0.28
C ARG A 8 3.29 -12.44 0.01
N SER A 9 3.31 -12.03 -1.25
CA SER A 9 3.35 -10.62 -1.67
C SER A 9 2.44 -10.37 -2.87
N LEU A 10 1.97 -9.13 -3.00
CA LEU A 10 1.12 -8.65 -4.08
C LEU A 10 1.54 -7.24 -4.49
N THR A 11 1.26 -6.87 -5.73
CA THR A 11 1.47 -5.49 -6.20
C THR A 11 0.46 -4.56 -5.54
N VAL A 12 0.99 -3.55 -4.85
CA VAL A 12 0.21 -2.47 -4.24
C VAL A 12 -0.46 -1.63 -5.33
N ARG A 13 -1.74 -1.31 -5.15
CA ARG A 13 -2.51 -0.44 -6.03
C ARG A 13 -3.19 0.68 -5.23
N VAL A 14 -3.59 1.71 -5.96
CA VAL A 14 -4.41 2.81 -5.41
C VAL A 14 -5.71 2.21 -4.86
N GLY A 15 -6.08 2.61 -3.64
CA GLY A 15 -7.24 2.09 -2.92
C GLY A 15 -6.99 0.84 -2.07
N ASP A 16 -5.85 0.16 -2.18
CA ASP A 16 -5.48 -0.86 -1.19
C ASP A 16 -5.27 -0.20 0.19
N THR A 17 -5.60 -0.92 1.27
CA THR A 17 -5.27 -0.47 2.63
C THR A 17 -3.97 -1.14 3.07
N VAL A 18 -3.05 -0.33 3.57
CA VAL A 18 -1.70 -0.75 3.94
C VAL A 18 -1.36 -0.29 5.36
N LYS A 19 -0.52 -1.08 6.01
CA LYS A 19 0.10 -0.79 7.30
C LYS A 19 1.60 -0.58 7.12
N VAL A 20 2.13 0.45 7.75
CA VAL A 20 3.57 0.72 7.76
C VAL A 20 4.25 -0.15 8.82
N MET A 21 5.22 -0.97 8.42
CA MET A 21 5.92 -1.91 9.30
C MET A 21 7.22 -1.35 9.88
N LYS A 22 7.87 -0.42 9.17
CA LYS A 22 9.19 0.12 9.52
C LYS A 22 9.21 1.64 9.34
N GLY A 23 10.09 2.31 10.09
CA GLY A 23 10.30 3.76 10.05
C GLY A 23 9.50 4.54 11.08
N ILE A 24 9.49 5.87 10.94
CA ILE A 24 8.88 6.81 11.90
C ILE A 24 7.35 6.60 11.99
N PHE A 25 6.71 6.25 10.87
CA PHE A 25 5.27 6.02 10.80
C PHE A 25 4.87 4.56 11.07
N LYS A 26 5.72 3.78 11.74
CA LYS A 26 5.43 2.37 12.05
C LYS A 26 4.12 2.24 12.83
N GLY A 27 3.27 1.30 12.41
CA GLY A 27 1.98 1.03 13.03
C GLY A 27 0.81 1.81 12.42
N VAL A 28 1.08 2.87 11.64
CA VAL A 28 0.05 3.63 10.94
C VAL A 28 -0.58 2.77 9.83
N GLU A 29 -1.90 2.80 9.79
CA GLU A 29 -2.71 2.19 8.74
C GLU A 29 -3.37 3.29 7.91
N GLY A 30 -3.43 3.09 6.60
CA GLY A 30 -4.03 4.06 5.70
C GLY A 30 -4.25 3.49 4.31
N LYS A 31 -5.09 4.17 3.54
CA LYS A 31 -5.33 3.83 2.13
C LYS A 31 -4.23 4.38 1.24
N VAL A 32 -3.92 3.66 0.18
CA VAL A 32 -2.96 4.10 -0.82
C VAL A 32 -3.59 5.16 -1.72
N LYS A 33 -3.09 6.39 -1.62
CA LYS A 33 -3.50 7.54 -2.45
C LYS A 33 -2.85 7.51 -3.82
N ARG A 34 -1.54 7.21 -3.87
CA ARG A 34 -0.76 7.18 -5.13
C ARG A 34 0.36 6.17 -5.05
N VAL A 35 0.66 5.53 -6.18
CA VAL A 35 1.82 4.66 -6.36
C VAL A 35 2.72 5.27 -7.44
N ASP A 36 3.98 5.50 -7.11
CA ASP A 36 5.01 5.91 -8.05
C ASP A 36 5.89 4.71 -8.40
N VAL A 37 5.63 4.13 -9.57
CA VAL A 37 6.31 2.92 -10.05
C VAL A 37 7.77 3.21 -10.42
N LYS A 38 8.07 4.43 -10.91
CA LYS A 38 9.44 4.79 -11.32
C LYS A 38 10.37 4.85 -10.12
N ARG A 39 9.89 5.39 -8.99
CA ARG A 39 10.67 5.51 -7.74
C ARG A 39 10.42 4.38 -6.74
N GLN A 40 9.50 3.46 -7.05
CA GLN A 40 9.02 2.40 -6.15
C GLN A 40 8.53 2.94 -4.79
N MET A 41 7.88 4.10 -4.82
CA MET A 41 7.36 4.81 -3.64
C MET A 41 5.83 4.76 -3.61
N VAL A 42 5.28 4.70 -2.41
CA VAL A 42 3.84 4.68 -2.15
C VAL A 42 3.49 5.86 -1.25
N TYR A 43 2.41 6.55 -1.58
CA TYR A 43 1.85 7.66 -0.79
C TYR A 43 0.57 7.15 -0.13
N ILE A 44 0.51 7.30 1.19
CA ILE A 44 -0.54 6.73 2.03
C ILE A 44 -1.29 7.86 2.70
N GLU A 45 -2.61 7.76 2.73
CA GLU A 45 -3.48 8.66 3.48
C GLU A 45 -3.14 8.56 4.97
N ASN A 46 -3.05 9.71 5.66
CA ASN A 46 -2.56 9.87 7.04
C ASN A 46 -1.03 9.87 7.22
N VAL A 47 -0.24 9.68 6.16
CA VAL A 47 1.23 9.82 6.21
C VAL A 47 1.63 11.15 5.56
N SER A 48 1.56 12.22 6.35
CA SER A 48 1.96 13.56 5.91
C SER A 48 2.88 14.24 6.91
N ARG A 49 3.70 15.17 6.43
CA ARG A 49 4.54 16.04 7.25
C ARG A 49 4.11 17.49 7.02
N LYS A 50 3.97 18.26 8.11
CA LYS A 50 3.79 19.71 8.04
C LYS A 50 5.12 20.39 7.78
N LYS A 51 5.17 21.28 6.79
CA LYS A 51 6.29 22.20 6.56
C LYS A 51 6.18 23.43 7.49
N ALA A 52 7.28 24.17 7.62
CA ALA A 52 7.30 25.44 8.34
C ALA A 52 6.31 26.46 7.75
N ASP A 53 6.11 26.39 6.43
CA ASP A 53 5.18 27.25 5.69
C ASP A 53 3.69 26.87 5.87
N GLY A 54 3.36 25.96 6.80
CA GLY A 54 1.99 25.51 7.09
C GLY A 54 1.41 24.49 6.10
N SER A 55 2.03 24.30 4.93
CA SER A 55 1.61 23.30 3.94
C SER A 55 1.90 21.86 4.40
N THR A 56 1.01 20.92 4.07
CA THR A 56 1.18 19.48 4.30
C THR A 56 1.73 18.79 3.07
N VAL A 57 2.82 18.03 3.23
CA VAL A 57 3.40 17.23 2.16
C VAL A 57 3.32 15.75 2.51
N ASP A 58 2.84 14.95 1.56
CA ASP A 58 2.75 13.50 1.70
C ASP A 58 4.17 12.90 1.74
N VAL A 59 4.44 12.04 2.73
CA VAL A 59 5.75 11.41 2.87
C VAL A 59 5.77 10.11 2.04
N PRO A 60 6.70 9.96 1.08
CA PRO A 60 6.81 8.73 0.31
C PRO A 60 7.38 7.59 1.19
N ILE A 61 6.74 6.42 1.13
CA ILE A 61 7.21 5.21 1.80
C ILE A 61 7.56 4.14 0.76
N ARG A 62 8.68 3.45 0.97
CA ARG A 62 9.10 2.33 0.10
C ARG A 62 8.16 1.14 0.26
N ALA A 63 7.77 0.53 -0.85
CA ALA A 63 6.85 -0.62 -0.87
C ALA A 63 7.23 -1.81 0.04
N PRO A 64 8.52 -2.21 0.19
CA PRO A 64 8.92 -3.33 1.06
C PRO A 64 8.69 -3.07 2.56
N ASN A 65 8.51 -1.81 2.97
CA ASN A 65 8.23 -1.43 4.35
C ASN A 65 6.74 -1.45 4.69
N LEU A 66 5.89 -1.86 3.74
CA LEU A 66 4.45 -1.88 3.86
C LEU A 66 3.92 -3.31 3.93
N MET A 67 2.84 -3.48 4.66
CA MET A 67 2.05 -4.70 4.71
C MET A 67 0.63 -4.38 4.26
N ILE A 68 0.13 -5.09 3.26
CA ILE A 68 -1.26 -4.92 2.80
C ILE A 68 -2.18 -5.56 3.85
N THR A 69 -3.17 -4.80 4.33
CA THR A 69 -4.19 -5.29 5.26
C THR A 69 -5.47 -5.66 4.52
N GLN A 70 -5.89 -4.80 3.57
CA GLN A 70 -7.08 -5.01 2.74
C GLN A 70 -6.74 -4.73 1.27
N LEU A 71 -7.25 -5.58 0.39
CA LEU A 71 -7.08 -5.43 -1.06
C LEU A 71 -8.30 -4.74 -1.64
N ASN A 72 -8.07 -3.81 -2.56
CA ASN A 72 -9.10 -3.39 -3.48
C ASN A 72 -9.21 -4.42 -4.62
N LEU A 73 -10.44 -4.92 -4.85
CA LEU A 73 -10.78 -5.94 -5.85
C LEU A 73 -11.77 -5.43 -6.90
N ASP A 74 -11.94 -4.11 -7.04
CA ASP A 74 -12.83 -3.52 -8.07
C ASP A 74 -12.45 -3.95 -9.50
N ASP A 75 -11.16 -4.20 -9.74
CA ASP A 75 -10.66 -4.69 -11.03
C ASP A 75 -10.84 -6.21 -11.17
N LYS A 76 -11.69 -6.62 -12.12
CA LYS A 76 -11.95 -8.01 -12.49
C LYS A 76 -10.67 -8.79 -12.81
N LEU A 77 -9.73 -8.19 -13.55
CA LEU A 77 -8.47 -8.84 -13.94
C LEU A 77 -7.56 -9.08 -12.74
N ARG A 78 -7.60 -8.20 -11.73
CA ARG A 78 -6.85 -8.39 -10.48
C ARG A 78 -7.42 -9.54 -9.67
N LYS A 79 -8.75 -9.63 -9.60
CA LYS A 79 -9.45 -10.72 -8.90
C LYS A 79 -9.15 -12.08 -9.54
N GLU A 80 -9.27 -12.20 -10.85
CA GLU A 80 -8.95 -13.43 -11.58
C GLU A 80 -7.49 -13.86 -11.34
N LYS A 81 -6.53 -12.94 -11.46
CA LYS A 81 -5.11 -13.22 -11.21
C LYS A 81 -4.80 -13.64 -9.76
N LEU A 82 -5.66 -13.31 -8.80
CA LEU A 82 -5.51 -13.69 -7.40
C LEU A 82 -6.02 -15.11 -7.14
N GLU A 83 -7.06 -15.55 -7.84
CA GLU A 83 -7.71 -16.84 -7.64
C GLU A 83 -6.99 -18.00 -8.36
N VAL A 84 -6.31 -17.72 -9.48
CA VAL A 84 -5.72 -18.74 -10.37
C VAL A 84 -4.51 -19.50 -9.79
N LYS A 85 -3.84 -19.03 -8.73
CA LYS A 85 -2.65 -19.71 -8.16
C LYS A 85 -2.93 -20.43 -6.83
N LYS A 86 -3.87 -21.37 -6.83
CA LYS A 86 -3.78 -22.53 -5.92
C LYS A 86 -3.06 -23.64 -6.69
N SER A 87 -1.74 -23.70 -6.53
CA SER A 87 -0.92 -24.85 -6.93
C SER A 87 -0.28 -25.40 -5.67
#